data_AF-A0A3D9CST0-F1
#
_entry.id   AF-A0A3D9CST0-F1
#
_cell.length_a   1.000
_cell.length_b   1.000
_cell.length_c   1.000
_cell.angle_alpha   90.00
_cell.angle_beta   90.00
_cell.angle_gamma   90.00
#
_symmetry.space_group_name_H-M   'P 1'
#
loop_
_entity.id
_entity.type
_entity.pdbx_description
1 polymer ?
#
loop_
_entity_poly.entity_id
_entity_poly.type
_entity_poly.pdbx_seq_one_letter_code
_entity_poly.pdbx_strand_id
1 'polypeptide(L)'
;MKTIKTLFLALALGAVTISCSGDKKKGIDYNQFKAEVKLTAEQEKSFNEITAKYQQLQEQNFQAAKAQGGNMDRVALGIKNEELRAQQSLEMAKVLDAPQMEKFNRFVDENSRKRPRYDNVLLEKIKAEAQLSEEEFKVVNAANDAFEKAFNDAHDVYHGNNDLAKEYWEKFDAQRKAVIQKALTPEHYTKFEEIVKDVQFKGRK
;
A
#
# COMPACT_ATOMS: atom_id res chain seq x y z
N MET A 1 44.42 49.09 30.05
CA MET A 1 43.84 47.74 30.17
C MET A 1 42.34 47.87 29.95
N LYS A 2 41.85 47.40 28.80
CA LYS A 2 40.46 47.58 28.36
C LYS A 2 39.56 46.51 28.99
N THR A 3 38.44 46.96 29.53
CA THR A 3 37.39 46.20 30.18
C THR A 3 36.67 45.25 29.21
N ILE A 4 36.65 43.99 29.59
CA ILE A 4 35.76 42.93 29.10
C ILE A 4 34.41 43.12 29.81
N LYS A 5 33.29 43.08 29.08
CA LYS A 5 32.04 42.39 29.45
C LYS A 5 30.92 42.60 28.41
N THR A 6 30.43 41.48 27.89
CA THR A 6 29.05 41.23 27.40
C THR A 6 28.51 42.05 26.23
N LEU A 7 28.47 41.43 25.05
CA LEU A 7 27.19 41.21 24.36
C LEU A 7 27.23 39.91 23.55
N PHE A 8 26.26 39.05 23.84
CA PHE A 8 26.02 37.74 23.23
C PHE A 8 25.10 37.88 22.02
N LEU A 9 25.12 36.83 21.18
CA LEU A 9 23.99 36.28 20.43
C LEU A 9 23.54 37.02 19.15
N ALA A 10 24.08 36.59 18.01
CA ALA A 10 23.29 36.20 16.83
C ALA A 10 24.23 35.59 15.78
N LEU A 11 23.70 34.70 14.94
CA LEU A 11 24.38 33.95 13.86
C LEU A 11 25.22 32.76 14.32
N ALA A 12 24.57 31.59 14.40
CA ALA A 12 24.95 30.40 13.61
C ALA A 12 24.00 29.22 13.90
N LEU A 13 22.68 29.39 13.70
CA LEU A 13 21.82 28.24 13.37
C LEU A 13 21.86 28.07 11.85
N GLY A 14 22.95 27.46 11.37
CA GLY A 14 23.23 27.33 9.96
C GLY A 14 24.26 26.25 9.69
N ALA A 15 24.15 25.11 10.36
CA ALA A 15 24.83 23.88 9.96
C ALA A 15 23.78 22.78 9.98
N VAL A 16 23.11 22.67 8.83
CA VAL A 16 22.30 21.54 8.42
C VAL A 16 23.08 20.28 8.75
N THR A 17 22.56 19.48 9.68
CA THR A 17 22.97 18.09 9.83
C THR A 17 22.53 17.37 8.56
N ILE A 18 23.42 17.33 7.56
CA ILE A 18 23.36 16.32 6.50
C ILE A 18 23.66 15.00 7.20
N SER A 19 22.64 14.43 7.82
CA SER A 19 22.62 13.03 8.17
C SER A 19 22.57 12.27 6.85
N CYS A 20 23.76 11.91 6.34
CA CYS A 20 23.93 10.79 5.44
C CYS A 20 23.57 9.50 6.19
N SER A 21 22.29 9.30 6.52
CA SER A 21 21.74 7.96 6.43
C SER A 21 21.65 7.66 4.94
N GLY A 22 22.23 6.55 4.49
CA GLY A 22 21.92 6.00 3.18
C GLY A 22 20.45 5.63 3.17
N ASP A 23 19.57 6.61 2.97
CA ASP A 23 18.13 6.44 2.89
C ASP A 23 17.90 5.60 1.64
N LYS A 24 17.76 4.29 1.81
CA LYS A 24 17.05 3.47 0.83
C LYS A 24 15.71 4.18 0.62
N LYS A 25 15.54 4.83 -0.53
CA LYS A 25 14.29 5.49 -0.91
C LYS A 25 13.15 4.52 -0.60
N LYS A 26 12.34 4.87 0.39
CA LYS A 26 11.14 4.10 0.71
C LYS A 26 10.10 4.41 -0.37
N GLY A 27 9.55 3.37 -0.99
CA GLY A 27 8.51 3.50 -2.00
C GLY A 27 8.99 3.16 -3.41
N ILE A 28 8.14 3.46 -4.39
CA ILE A 28 8.35 3.12 -5.80
C ILE A 28 9.40 4.06 -6.42
N ASP A 29 10.39 3.49 -7.11
CA ASP A 29 11.40 4.26 -7.85
C ASP A 29 10.94 4.57 -9.27
N TYR A 30 10.17 5.65 -9.43
CA TYR A 30 9.62 6.05 -10.73
C TYR A 30 10.66 6.42 -11.79
N ASN A 31 11.95 6.54 -11.44
CA ASN A 31 13.00 6.67 -12.47
C ASN A 31 13.09 5.42 -13.34
N GLN A 32 12.77 4.23 -12.79
CA GLN A 32 12.74 2.99 -13.56
C GLN A 32 11.64 3.02 -14.63
N PHE A 33 10.46 3.53 -14.28
CA PHE A 33 9.38 3.72 -15.25
C PHE A 33 9.79 4.63 -16.42
N LYS A 34 10.45 5.75 -16.11
CA LYS A 34 10.93 6.71 -17.14
C LYS A 34 12.05 6.15 -18.02
N ALA A 35 12.76 5.11 -17.58
CA ALA A 35 13.74 4.43 -18.42
C ALA A 35 13.08 3.55 -19.50
N GLU A 36 11.85 3.07 -19.26
CA GLU A 36 11.11 2.17 -20.16
C GLU A 36 10.04 2.88 -20.99
N VAL A 37 9.62 4.08 -20.56
CA VAL A 37 8.55 4.85 -21.18
C VAL A 37 9.06 6.24 -21.55
N LYS A 38 9.03 6.53 -22.86
CA LYS A 38 9.36 7.86 -23.37
C LYS A 38 8.21 8.82 -23.06
N LEU A 39 8.49 9.83 -22.24
CA LEU A 39 7.59 10.94 -21.93
C LEU A 39 8.00 12.17 -22.76
N THR A 40 7.05 13.03 -23.10
CA THR A 40 7.41 14.40 -23.56
C THR A 40 7.95 15.23 -22.38
N ALA A 41 8.58 16.37 -22.66
CA ALA A 41 9.09 17.25 -21.61
C ALA A 41 7.98 17.73 -20.66
N GLU A 42 6.80 18.05 -21.21
CA GLU A 42 5.63 18.45 -20.45
C GLU A 42 5.09 17.30 -19.59
N GLN A 43 4.98 16.10 -20.17
CA GLN A 43 4.55 14.90 -19.44
C GLN A 43 5.52 14.59 -18.31
N GLU A 44 6.84 14.63 -18.55
CA GLU A 44 7.84 14.35 -17.54
C GLU A 44 7.76 15.32 -16.36
N LYS A 45 7.56 16.61 -16.64
CA LYS A 45 7.39 17.62 -15.59
C LYS A 45 6.19 17.27 -14.69
N SER A 46 5.00 17.10 -15.27
CA SER A 46 3.79 16.77 -14.50
C SER A 46 3.88 15.41 -13.82
N PHE A 47 4.52 14.42 -14.46
CA PHE A 47 4.77 13.11 -13.89
C PHE A 47 5.63 13.19 -12.62
N ASN A 48 6.71 13.97 -12.66
CA ASN A 48 7.58 14.17 -11.49
C ASN A 48 6.83 14.89 -10.35
N GLU A 49 6.02 15.91 -10.68
CA GLU A 49 5.22 16.64 -9.69
C GLU A 49 4.17 15.73 -9.00
N ILE A 50 3.43 14.94 -9.79
CA ILE A 50 2.43 14.00 -9.27
C ILE A 50 3.11 12.91 -8.42
N THR A 51 4.15 12.26 -8.93
CA THR A 51 4.83 11.19 -8.19
C THR A 51 5.45 11.68 -6.89
N ALA A 52 6.06 12.88 -6.88
CA ALA A 52 6.59 13.50 -5.67
C ALA A 52 5.49 13.81 -4.64
N LYS A 53 4.36 14.41 -5.08
CA LYS A 53 3.21 14.72 -4.22
C LYS A 53 2.71 13.45 -3.51
N TYR A 54 2.48 12.37 -4.24
CA TYR A 54 1.94 11.14 -3.64
C TYR A 54 2.96 10.38 -2.79
N GLN A 55 4.25 10.43 -3.12
CA GLN A 55 5.30 9.93 -2.23
C GLN A 55 5.34 10.70 -0.91
N GLN A 56 5.21 12.03 -0.94
CA GLN A 56 5.15 12.85 0.25
C GLN A 56 3.92 12.54 1.11
N LEU A 57 2.74 12.36 0.50
CA LEU A 57 1.52 11.97 1.21
C LEU A 57 1.64 10.59 1.87
N GLN A 58 2.27 9.62 1.20
CA GLN A 58 2.56 8.30 1.78
C GLN A 58 3.49 8.40 2.98
N GLU A 59 4.54 9.22 2.91
CA GLU A 59 5.45 9.44 4.03
C GLU A 59 4.75 10.15 5.19
N GLN A 60 3.89 11.13 4.92
CA GLN A 60 3.08 11.78 5.95
C GLN A 60 2.14 10.79 6.65
N ASN A 61 1.48 9.90 5.89
CA ASN A 61 0.66 8.83 6.46
C ASN A 61 1.48 7.88 7.34
N PHE A 62 2.69 7.52 6.91
CA PHE A 62 3.59 6.68 7.69
C PHE A 62 4.02 7.36 9.00
N GLN A 63 4.42 8.63 8.96
CA GLN A 63 4.82 9.38 10.15
C GLN A 63 3.64 9.61 11.10
N ALA A 64 2.44 9.90 10.57
CA ALA A 64 1.23 10.01 11.38
C ALA A 64 0.89 8.69 12.08
N ALA A 65 0.98 7.55 11.39
CA ALA A 65 0.74 6.24 11.98
C ALA A 65 1.78 5.88 13.05
N LYS A 66 3.05 6.29 12.85
CA LYS A 66 4.11 6.12 13.85
C LYS A 66 3.90 6.99 15.09
N ALA A 67 3.39 8.21 14.92
CA ALA A 67 3.18 9.17 16.01
C ALA A 67 2.04 8.80 16.97
N GLN A 68 1.15 7.86 16.60
CA GLN A 68 0.03 7.42 17.44
C GLN A 68 0.45 6.58 18.66
N GLY A 69 1.72 6.15 18.74
CA GLY A 69 2.22 5.29 19.81
C GLY A 69 1.71 3.84 19.71
N GLY A 70 2.38 2.91 20.40
CA GLY A 70 2.07 1.48 20.31
C GLY A 70 2.45 0.82 18.98
N ASN A 71 1.90 -0.37 18.70
CA ASN A 71 2.11 -1.05 17.44
C ASN A 71 1.31 -0.35 16.34
N MET A 72 2.01 0.10 15.29
CA MET A 72 1.41 0.73 14.12
C MET A 72 0.34 -0.18 13.49
N ASP A 73 -0.87 0.35 13.27
CA ASP A 73 -1.90 -0.33 12.51
C ASP A 73 -1.51 -0.38 11.03
N ARG A 74 -0.84 -1.48 10.65
CA ARG A 74 -0.33 -1.70 9.29
C ARG A 74 -1.46 -1.88 8.27
N VAL A 75 -2.63 -2.33 8.69
CA VAL A 75 -3.80 -2.52 7.82
C VAL A 75 -4.40 -1.17 7.49
N ALA A 76 -4.66 -0.34 8.50
CA ALA A 76 -5.14 1.02 8.29
C ALA A 76 -4.19 1.86 7.44
N LEU A 77 -2.86 1.73 7.67
CA LEU A 77 -1.87 2.38 6.81
C LEU A 77 -1.89 1.84 5.38
N GLY A 78 -2.04 0.53 5.21
CA GLY A 78 -2.16 -0.13 3.90
C GLY A 78 -3.35 0.38 3.09
N ILE A 79 -4.52 0.48 3.72
CA ILE A 79 -5.76 1.02 3.12
C ILE A 79 -5.55 2.46 2.66
N LYS A 80 -5.04 3.34 3.52
CA LYS A 80 -4.75 4.74 3.14
C LYS A 80 -3.79 4.85 1.95
N ASN A 81 -2.79 3.97 1.89
CA ASN A 81 -1.83 3.96 0.78
C ASN A 81 -2.42 3.41 -0.52
N GLU A 82 -3.42 2.53 -0.46
CA GLU A 82 -4.20 2.13 -1.65
C GLU A 82 -5.07 3.25 -2.17
N GLU A 83 -5.77 3.98 -1.30
CA GLU A 83 -6.56 5.15 -1.67
C GLU A 83 -5.68 6.22 -2.34
N LEU A 84 -4.49 6.49 -1.78
CA LEU A 84 -3.53 7.40 -2.40
C LEU A 84 -3.06 6.91 -3.78
N ARG A 85 -2.84 5.60 -3.97
CA ARG A 85 -2.47 5.04 -5.28
C ARG A 85 -3.61 5.17 -6.29
N ALA A 86 -4.85 4.95 -5.89
CA ALA A 86 -6.01 5.14 -6.75
C ALA A 86 -6.13 6.62 -7.19
N GLN A 87 -5.99 7.56 -6.26
CA GLN A 87 -5.98 8.99 -6.56
C GLN A 87 -4.82 9.39 -7.47
N GLN A 88 -3.62 8.84 -7.23
CA GLN A 88 -2.46 9.06 -8.08
C GLN A 88 -2.72 8.59 -9.51
N SER A 89 -3.33 7.41 -9.69
CA SER A 89 -3.67 6.89 -11.02
C SER A 89 -4.65 7.82 -11.75
N LEU A 90 -5.65 8.36 -11.05
CA LEU A 90 -6.59 9.34 -11.61
C LEU A 90 -5.93 10.66 -12.02
N GLU A 91 -4.98 11.17 -11.23
CA GLU A 91 -4.22 12.37 -11.62
C GLU A 91 -3.27 12.07 -12.79
N MET A 92 -2.65 10.89 -12.79
CA MET A 92 -1.72 10.47 -13.85
C MET A 92 -2.41 10.26 -15.19
N ALA A 93 -3.67 9.81 -15.19
CA ALA A 93 -4.48 9.65 -16.41
C ALA A 93 -4.76 10.97 -17.16
N LYS A 94 -4.50 12.13 -16.53
CA LYS A 94 -4.58 13.45 -17.18
C LYS A 94 -3.29 13.82 -17.93
N VAL A 95 -2.21 13.08 -17.70
CA VAL A 95 -0.86 13.37 -18.20
C VAL A 95 -0.41 12.29 -19.20
N LEU A 96 -0.66 11.03 -18.87
CA LEU A 96 -0.27 9.88 -19.67
C LEU A 96 -1.40 9.47 -20.61
N ASP A 97 -1.05 9.05 -21.83
CA ASP A 97 -1.99 8.42 -22.73
C ASP A 97 -2.36 6.99 -22.27
N ALA A 98 -3.32 6.35 -22.94
CA ALA A 98 -3.80 5.02 -22.53
C ALA A 98 -2.69 3.94 -22.52
N PRO A 99 -1.84 3.80 -23.55
CA PRO A 99 -0.70 2.89 -23.50
C PRO A 99 0.30 3.18 -22.37
N GLN A 100 0.61 4.45 -22.11
CA GLN A 100 1.49 4.86 -21.02
C GLN A 100 0.85 4.57 -19.65
N MET A 101 -0.46 4.79 -19.48
CA MET A 101 -1.20 4.49 -18.26
C MET A 101 -1.24 2.99 -17.95
N GLU A 102 -1.38 2.13 -18.97
CA GLU A 102 -1.32 0.68 -18.77
C GLU A 102 0.04 0.26 -18.20
N LYS A 103 1.13 0.77 -18.79
CA LYS A 103 2.49 0.53 -18.30
C LYS A 103 2.69 1.09 -16.89
N PHE A 104 2.15 2.28 -16.61
CA PHE A 104 2.27 2.92 -15.30
C PHE A 104 1.57 2.09 -14.22
N ASN A 105 0.33 1.67 -14.47
CA ASN A 105 -0.43 0.88 -13.51
C ASN A 105 0.25 -0.47 -13.24
N ARG A 106 0.76 -1.14 -14.28
CA ARG A 106 1.55 -2.38 -14.13
C ARG A 106 2.83 -2.14 -13.33
N PHE A 107 3.60 -1.10 -13.66
CA PHE A 107 4.82 -0.74 -12.95
C PHE A 107 4.55 -0.46 -11.46
N VAL A 108 3.51 0.31 -11.16
CA VAL A 108 3.10 0.61 -9.78
C VAL A 108 2.68 -0.66 -9.05
N ASP A 109 1.90 -1.54 -9.69
CA ASP A 109 1.50 -2.80 -9.08
C ASP A 109 2.73 -3.64 -8.72
N GLU A 110 3.63 -3.89 -9.68
CA GLU A 110 4.83 -4.71 -9.52
C GLU A 110 5.79 -4.18 -8.45
N ASN A 111 5.93 -2.85 -8.35
CA ASN A 111 6.88 -2.20 -7.44
C ASN A 111 6.25 -1.77 -6.11
N SER A 112 4.94 -1.97 -5.93
CA SER A 112 4.27 -1.70 -4.67
C SER A 112 4.43 -2.84 -3.68
N ARG A 113 4.36 -2.52 -2.38
CA ARG A 113 4.31 -3.53 -1.33
C ARG A 113 3.05 -4.37 -1.51
N LYS A 114 3.24 -5.66 -1.80
CA LYS A 114 2.13 -6.61 -1.88
C LYS A 114 1.51 -6.85 -0.51
N ARG A 115 0.18 -6.86 -0.46
CA ARG A 115 -0.60 -7.22 0.72
C ARG A 115 -1.08 -8.67 0.58
N PRO A 116 -1.27 -9.40 1.68
CA PRO A 116 -1.65 -10.82 1.65
C PRO A 116 -3.15 -11.04 1.35
N ARG A 117 -3.96 -9.98 1.44
CA ARG A 117 -5.42 -9.98 1.22
C ARG A 117 -5.79 -10.06 -0.27
N TYR A 118 -7.08 -10.26 -0.58
CA TYR A 118 -7.58 -10.04 -1.94
C TYR A 118 -7.36 -8.58 -2.32
N ASP A 119 -6.79 -8.33 -3.50
CA ASP A 119 -6.58 -6.98 -4.02
C ASP A 119 -7.90 -6.35 -4.50
N ASN A 120 -7.88 -5.04 -4.77
CA ASN A 120 -9.08 -4.30 -5.17
C ASN A 120 -9.66 -4.80 -6.49
N VAL A 121 -8.82 -5.26 -7.43
CA VAL A 121 -9.30 -5.81 -8.71
C VAL A 121 -10.12 -7.08 -8.46
N LEU A 122 -9.61 -7.97 -7.61
CA LEU A 122 -10.31 -9.19 -7.22
C LEU A 122 -11.56 -8.89 -6.38
N LEU A 123 -11.51 -7.90 -5.49
CA LEU A 123 -12.68 -7.48 -4.70
C LEU A 123 -13.81 -6.93 -5.59
N GLU A 124 -13.50 -6.08 -6.56
CA GLU A 124 -14.49 -5.59 -7.52
C GLU A 124 -15.05 -6.72 -8.39
N LYS A 125 -14.20 -7.67 -8.80
CA LYS A 125 -14.65 -8.88 -9.50
C LYS A 125 -15.61 -9.71 -8.64
N ILE A 126 -15.27 -9.94 -7.36
CA ILE A 126 -16.13 -10.64 -6.40
C ILE A 126 -17.48 -9.92 -6.29
N LYS A 127 -17.46 -8.59 -6.07
CA LYS A 127 -18.68 -7.79 -5.96
C LYS A 127 -19.58 -7.93 -7.18
N ALA A 128 -19.01 -7.76 -8.37
CA ALA A 128 -19.77 -7.76 -9.62
C ALA A 128 -20.26 -9.15 -10.02
N GLU A 129 -19.37 -10.16 -10.02
CA GLU A 129 -19.71 -11.49 -10.54
C GLU A 129 -20.52 -12.34 -9.54
N ALA A 130 -20.33 -12.15 -8.23
CA ALA A 130 -21.17 -12.76 -7.20
C ALA A 130 -22.44 -11.94 -6.90
N GLN A 131 -22.64 -10.82 -7.60
CA GLN A 131 -23.84 -9.96 -7.50
C GLN A 131 -24.12 -9.49 -6.07
N LEU A 132 -23.05 -9.19 -5.32
CA LEU A 132 -23.17 -8.83 -3.91
C LEU A 132 -23.85 -7.47 -3.76
N SER A 133 -24.80 -7.40 -2.83
CA SER A 133 -25.29 -6.12 -2.33
C SER A 133 -24.15 -5.34 -1.64
N GLU A 134 -24.35 -4.04 -1.43
CA GLU A 134 -23.36 -3.20 -0.73
C GLU A 134 -23.09 -3.70 0.70
N GLU A 135 -24.11 -4.21 1.39
CA GLU A 135 -23.94 -4.73 2.76
C GLU A 135 -23.18 -6.06 2.77
N GLU A 136 -23.47 -6.96 1.84
CA GLU A 136 -22.68 -8.20 1.66
C GLU A 136 -21.22 -7.89 1.30
N PHE A 137 -21.00 -6.94 0.39
CA PHE A 137 -19.66 -6.54 -0.01
C PHE A 137 -18.87 -5.92 1.15
N LYS A 138 -19.51 -5.11 2.00
CA LYS A 138 -18.87 -4.58 3.22
C LYS A 138 -18.37 -5.71 4.13
N VAL A 139 -19.16 -6.77 4.31
CA VAL A 139 -18.74 -7.92 5.13
C VAL A 139 -17.58 -8.66 4.49
N VAL A 140 -17.62 -8.89 3.17
CA VAL A 140 -16.49 -9.49 2.42
C VAL A 140 -15.21 -8.67 2.59
N ASN A 141 -15.30 -7.36 2.41
CA ASN A 141 -14.16 -6.45 2.53
C ASN A 141 -13.60 -6.44 3.96
N ALA A 142 -14.47 -6.39 4.97
CA ALA A 142 -14.09 -6.42 6.37
C ALA A 142 -13.44 -7.75 6.78
N ALA A 143 -13.97 -8.89 6.31
CA ALA A 143 -13.35 -10.20 6.53
C ALA A 143 -11.96 -10.28 5.87
N ASN A 144 -11.80 -9.65 4.71
CA ASN A 144 -10.52 -9.56 4.00
C ASN A 144 -9.49 -8.67 4.72
N ASP A 145 -9.94 -7.58 5.36
CA ASP A 145 -9.07 -6.74 6.21
C ASP A 145 -8.69 -7.44 7.53
N ALA A 146 -9.65 -8.13 8.16
CA ALA A 146 -9.40 -8.91 9.37
C ALA A 146 -8.39 -10.04 9.13
N PHE A 147 -8.48 -10.69 7.97
CA PHE A 147 -7.49 -11.66 7.49
C PHE A 147 -6.07 -11.09 7.45
N GLU A 148 -5.89 -9.93 6.80
CA GLU A 148 -4.56 -9.33 6.72
C GLU A 148 -4.05 -8.91 8.09
N LYS A 149 -4.93 -8.39 8.95
CA LYS A 149 -4.56 -8.02 10.30
C LYS A 149 -4.03 -9.23 11.05
N ALA A 150 -4.79 -10.32 11.08
CA ALA A 150 -4.39 -11.55 11.77
C ALA A 150 -3.08 -12.11 11.21
N PHE A 151 -2.91 -12.10 9.89
CA PHE A 151 -1.69 -12.55 9.23
C PHE A 151 -0.47 -11.66 9.53
N ASN A 152 -0.65 -10.34 9.60
CA ASN A 152 0.42 -9.41 9.95
C ASN A 152 0.76 -9.48 11.45
N ASP A 153 -0.23 -9.64 12.33
CA ASP A 153 -0.02 -9.79 13.78
C ASP A 153 0.76 -11.08 14.09
N ALA A 154 0.57 -12.13 13.28
CA ALA A 154 1.34 -13.37 13.38
C ALA A 154 2.74 -13.29 12.74
N HIS A 155 3.15 -12.15 12.17
CA HIS A 155 4.47 -11.99 11.53
C HIS A 155 5.61 -12.30 12.49
N ASP A 156 5.44 -11.94 13.77
CA ASP A 156 6.42 -12.24 14.81
C ASP A 156 6.51 -13.73 15.17
N VAL A 157 5.60 -14.57 14.69
CA VAL A 157 5.70 -16.02 14.88
C VAL A 157 6.45 -16.66 13.72
N TYR A 158 6.10 -16.34 12.47
CA TYR A 158 6.75 -16.96 11.32
C TYR A 158 8.07 -16.31 10.91
N HIS A 159 8.32 -15.03 11.21
CA HIS A 159 9.63 -14.36 11.07
C HIS A 159 10.41 -14.62 9.75
N GLY A 160 9.71 -14.85 8.63
CA GLY A 160 10.33 -15.15 7.33
C GLY A 160 10.43 -16.64 6.98
N ASN A 161 10.01 -17.54 7.87
CA ASN A 161 9.75 -18.95 7.54
C ASN A 161 8.51 -19.04 6.64
N ASN A 162 8.72 -19.41 5.37
CA ASN A 162 7.66 -19.49 4.37
C ASN A 162 6.67 -20.63 4.65
N ASP A 163 7.11 -21.76 5.22
CA ASP A 163 6.22 -22.89 5.53
C ASP A 163 5.27 -22.50 6.66
N LEU A 164 5.81 -21.91 7.74
CA LEU A 164 4.98 -21.42 8.84
C LEU A 164 4.08 -20.26 8.40
N ALA A 165 4.58 -19.37 7.55
CA ALA A 165 3.74 -18.32 6.96
C ALA A 165 2.59 -18.91 6.14
N LYS A 166 2.83 -19.97 5.37
CA LYS A 166 1.78 -20.67 4.62
C LYS A 166 0.72 -21.25 5.54
N GLU A 167 1.11 -21.95 6.61
CA GLU A 167 0.17 -22.51 7.59
C GLU A 167 -0.73 -21.43 8.21
N TYR A 168 -0.15 -20.30 8.62
CA TYR A 168 -0.92 -19.18 9.16
C TYR A 168 -1.82 -18.52 8.12
N TRP A 169 -1.34 -18.39 6.88
CA TRP A 169 -2.14 -17.87 5.77
C TRP A 169 -3.36 -18.76 5.52
N GLU A 170 -3.19 -20.08 5.41
CA GLU A 170 -4.27 -21.03 5.19
C GLU A 170 -5.28 -21.04 6.35
N LYS A 171 -4.77 -21.01 7.60
CA LYS A 171 -5.61 -20.92 8.80
C LYS A 171 -6.50 -19.67 8.78
N PHE A 172 -5.93 -18.50 8.52
CA PHE A 172 -6.70 -17.26 8.51
C PHE A 172 -7.59 -17.14 7.27
N ASP A 173 -7.20 -17.72 6.14
CA ASP A 173 -8.04 -17.76 4.94
C ASP A 173 -9.29 -18.61 5.17
N ALA A 174 -9.14 -19.77 5.82
CA ALA A 174 -10.28 -20.59 6.23
C ALA A 174 -11.24 -19.81 7.15
N GLN A 175 -10.71 -19.02 8.09
CA GLN A 175 -11.52 -18.16 8.95
C GLN A 175 -12.24 -17.04 8.17
N ARG A 176 -11.53 -16.39 7.23
CA ARG A 176 -12.09 -15.38 6.33
C ARG A 176 -13.26 -15.96 5.53
N LYS A 177 -13.06 -17.11 4.89
CA LYS A 177 -14.09 -17.80 4.10
C LYS A 177 -15.28 -18.21 4.95
N ALA A 178 -15.05 -18.72 6.16
CA ALA A 178 -16.13 -19.08 7.08
C ALA A 178 -16.98 -17.88 7.54
N VAL A 179 -16.38 -16.70 7.73
CA VAL A 179 -17.13 -15.47 8.04
C VAL A 179 -17.97 -15.05 6.83
N ILE A 180 -17.38 -15.08 5.63
CA ILE A 180 -18.07 -14.73 4.39
C ILE A 180 -19.25 -15.68 4.13
N GLN A 181 -19.05 -16.99 4.31
CA GLN A 181 -20.10 -18.00 4.14
C GLN A 181 -21.32 -17.76 5.03
N LYS A 182 -21.12 -17.25 6.25
CA LYS A 182 -22.23 -16.95 7.17
C LYS A 182 -23.00 -15.69 6.79
N ALA A 183 -22.40 -14.81 6.00
CA ALA A 183 -22.96 -13.51 5.64
C ALA A 183 -23.64 -13.51 4.27
N LEU A 184 -23.22 -14.40 3.37
CA LEU A 184 -23.75 -14.50 2.01
C LEU A 184 -24.85 -15.56 1.92
N THR A 185 -25.73 -15.42 0.93
CA THR A 185 -26.61 -16.53 0.51
C THR A 185 -25.77 -17.68 -0.05
N PRO A 186 -26.30 -18.93 -0.06
CA PRO A 186 -25.59 -20.06 -0.67
C PRO A 186 -25.16 -19.79 -2.11
N GLU A 187 -26.01 -19.16 -2.91
CA GLU A 187 -25.73 -18.85 -4.32
C GLU A 187 -24.59 -17.83 -4.46
N HIS A 188 -24.62 -16.73 -3.70
CA HIS A 188 -23.56 -15.73 -3.70
C HIS A 188 -22.25 -16.31 -3.18
N TYR A 189 -22.30 -17.18 -2.16
CA TYR A 189 -21.13 -17.83 -1.60
C TYR A 189 -20.47 -18.80 -2.58
N THR A 190 -21.25 -19.64 -3.27
CA THR A 190 -20.71 -20.54 -4.30
C THR A 190 -19.97 -19.74 -5.38
N LYS A 191 -20.55 -18.62 -5.82
CA LYS A 191 -19.90 -17.76 -6.82
C LYS A 191 -18.63 -17.10 -6.30
N PHE A 192 -18.65 -16.64 -5.04
CA PHE A 192 -17.46 -16.14 -4.37
C PHE A 192 -16.34 -17.19 -4.33
N GLU A 193 -16.64 -18.43 -3.92
CA GLU A 193 -15.65 -19.53 -3.85
C GLU A 193 -15.04 -19.84 -5.22
N GLU A 194 -15.86 -19.87 -6.28
CA GLU A 194 -15.39 -20.06 -7.66
C GLU A 194 -14.38 -18.99 -8.08
N ILE A 195 -14.61 -17.73 -7.71
CA ILE A 195 -13.77 -16.59 -8.08
C ILE A 195 -12.42 -16.65 -7.35
N VAL A 196 -12.40 -17.11 -6.09
CA VAL A 196 -11.20 -17.08 -5.23
C VAL A 196 -10.45 -18.41 -5.13
N LYS A 197 -10.93 -19.48 -5.79
CA LYS A 197 -10.36 -20.84 -5.69
C LYS A 197 -8.86 -20.94 -6.00
N ASP A 198 -8.36 -20.10 -6.89
CA ASP A 198 -6.95 -20.11 -7.34
C ASP A 198 -6.07 -19.16 -6.50
N VAL A 199 -6.65 -18.46 -5.52
CA VAL A 199 -5.90 -17.61 -4.61
C VAL A 199 -5.20 -18.47 -3.58
N GLN A 200 -3.88 -18.40 -3.60
CA GLN A 200 -3.00 -19.15 -2.71
C GLN A 200 -1.92 -18.25 -2.11
N PHE A 201 -1.32 -18.71 -1.01
CA PHE A 201 -0.19 -18.05 -0.41
C PHE A 201 0.95 -17.87 -1.43
N LYS A 202 1.44 -16.62 -1.54
CA LYS A 202 2.63 -16.28 -2.31
C LYS A 202 3.77 -16.03 -1.32
N GLY A 203 4.68 -17.00 -1.20
CA GLY A 203 5.85 -16.89 -0.33
C GLY A 203 6.75 -15.71 -0.70
N ARG A 204 7.57 -15.28 0.27
CA ARG A 204 8.61 -14.28 -0.01
C ARG A 204 9.73 -14.96 -0.80
N LYS A 205 10.15 -14.32 -1.89
CA LYS A 205 11.37 -14.69 -2.64
C LYS A 205 12.61 -14.20 -1.90
#